data_AF-R9IX62-F1
#
_entry.id   AF-R9IX62-F1
#
_cell.length_a   1.000
_cell.length_b   1.000
_cell.length_c   1.000
_cell.angle_alpha   90.00
_cell.angle_beta   90.00
_cell.angle_gamma   90.00
#
_symmetry.space_group_name_H-M   'P 1'
#
loop_
_entity.id
_entity.type
_entity.pdbx_description
1 polymer ?
#
loop_
_entity_poly.entity_id
_entity_poly.type
_entity_poly.pdbx_seq_one_letter_code
_entity_poly.pdbx_strand_id
1 'polypeptide(L)'
;MANKQTVKFTTKIFHDNKVYLRLSDAAKALNYPQKQSFIDLHSDMITRIKGIGDCVLETDYNSLLVKDDNALSKQGHIEITKVDTLRSKIEIVTSMYPLKIAFGKGFFDLMARKHGCMSVEEYILKYDLPEEEQKCLKEIQEHRESNTYYKEEIEALFDKSKLDIDKLRQCGLDIEVMTQITSNGHMGLISYIVGEGVFLEFSSYDYHEWDKISVDENGNILVPYFNYDDHPEDGEQLINLSNVSIDRDFRSHSIMENLAWCIENLKVEPLEDYEYDVFHYRSHTVDFEVGIELLVKMIKSDSSDTVFVDGIVEFEEDVYITDFDSQKVFGR
;
A
#
# COMPACT_ATOMS: atom_id res chain seq x y z
N MET A 1 -15.08 -30.55 -16.61
CA MET A 1 -15.48 -29.20 -17.06
C MET A 1 -14.21 -28.36 -17.10
N ALA A 2 -13.94 -27.68 -18.21
CA ALA A 2 -12.65 -27.02 -18.45
C ALA A 2 -12.35 -25.95 -17.38
N ASN A 3 -11.11 -25.93 -16.89
CA ASN A 3 -10.57 -24.91 -15.97
C ASN A 3 -10.90 -23.50 -16.48
N LYS A 4 -11.88 -22.83 -15.87
CA LYS A 4 -12.18 -21.42 -16.15
C LYS A 4 -11.09 -20.58 -15.49
N GLN A 5 -10.06 -20.21 -16.25
CA GLN A 5 -8.99 -19.36 -15.76
C GLN A 5 -9.45 -17.89 -15.79
N THR A 6 -9.60 -17.31 -14.61
CA THR A 6 -9.83 -15.87 -14.37
C THR A 6 -8.63 -15.07 -14.89
N VAL A 7 -8.88 -13.89 -15.45
CA VAL A 7 -7.79 -13.01 -15.93
C VAL A 7 -7.43 -12.08 -14.78
N LYS A 8 -6.20 -12.17 -14.28
CA LYS A 8 -5.70 -11.24 -13.26
C LYS A 8 -5.21 -9.95 -13.92
N PHE A 9 -5.71 -8.82 -13.47
CA PHE A 9 -5.18 -7.50 -13.84
C PHE A 9 -4.02 -7.13 -12.91
N THR A 10 -2.80 -7.50 -13.28
CA THR A 10 -1.59 -7.26 -12.49
C THR A 10 -1.09 -5.81 -12.55
N THR A 11 -1.62 -5.01 -13.48
CA THR A 11 -1.19 -3.63 -13.68
C THR A 11 -2.40 -2.77 -13.99
N LYS A 12 -2.70 -1.82 -13.10
CA LYS A 12 -3.67 -0.75 -13.31
C LYS A 12 -2.92 0.54 -13.62
N ILE A 13 -3.47 1.33 -14.52
CA ILE A 13 -2.82 2.53 -15.06
C ILE A 13 -3.58 3.75 -14.61
N PHE A 14 -2.93 4.60 -13.83
CA PHE A 14 -3.47 5.90 -13.46
C PHE A 14 -3.07 6.95 -14.50
N HIS A 15 -4.04 7.62 -15.10
CA HIS A 15 -3.82 8.66 -16.11
C HIS A 15 -5.00 9.63 -16.12
N ASP A 16 -4.77 10.94 -16.23
CA ASP A 16 -5.83 11.96 -16.28
C ASP A 16 -6.94 11.77 -15.21
N ASN A 17 -6.53 11.53 -13.96
CA ASN A 17 -7.41 11.31 -12.80
C ASN A 17 -8.38 10.13 -12.94
N LYS A 18 -7.99 9.11 -13.72
CA LYS A 18 -8.81 7.95 -14.04
C LYS A 18 -7.97 6.67 -13.99
N VAL A 19 -8.62 5.57 -13.65
CA VAL A 19 -7.99 4.25 -13.60
C VAL A 19 -8.32 3.50 -14.87
N TYR A 20 -7.28 3.04 -15.54
CA TYR A 20 -7.37 2.28 -16.78
C TYR A 20 -6.78 0.88 -16.61
N LEU A 21 -7.32 -0.06 -17.38
CA LEU A 21 -6.83 -1.41 -17.54
C LEU A 21 -6.15 -1.55 -18.89
N ARG A 22 -5.11 -2.39 -18.99
CA ARG A 22 -4.52 -2.71 -20.30
C ARG A 22 -5.59 -3.37 -21.17
N LEU A 23 -5.73 -2.88 -22.41
CA LEU A 23 -6.75 -3.38 -23.33
C LEU A 23 -6.57 -4.88 -23.62
N SER A 24 -5.32 -5.39 -23.60
CA SER A 24 -5.04 -6.82 -23.78
C SER A 24 -5.68 -7.70 -22.70
N ASP A 25 -5.71 -7.22 -21.47
CA ASP A 25 -6.20 -8.00 -20.32
C ASP A 25 -7.71 -7.84 -20.21
N ALA A 26 -8.23 -6.63 -20.45
CA ALA A 26 -9.67 -6.35 -20.52
C ALA A 26 -10.36 -7.17 -21.62
N ALA A 27 -9.77 -7.23 -22.82
CA ALA A 27 -10.31 -8.00 -23.93
C ALA A 27 -10.33 -9.51 -23.63
N LYS A 28 -9.25 -10.06 -23.05
CA LYS A 28 -9.22 -11.46 -22.62
C LYS A 28 -10.25 -11.74 -21.53
N ALA A 29 -10.40 -10.81 -20.58
CA ALA A 29 -11.29 -10.94 -19.45
C ALA A 29 -12.77 -10.99 -19.87
N LEU A 30 -13.11 -10.22 -20.91
CA LEU A 30 -14.43 -10.19 -21.56
C LEU A 30 -14.61 -11.27 -22.65
N ASN A 31 -13.71 -12.26 -22.73
CA ASN A 31 -13.75 -13.36 -23.72
C ASN A 31 -13.68 -12.94 -25.19
N TYR A 32 -13.05 -11.81 -25.52
CA TYR A 32 -12.76 -11.49 -26.91
C TYR A 32 -11.59 -12.37 -27.42
N PRO A 33 -11.72 -13.01 -28.60
CA PRO A 33 -10.71 -13.92 -29.12
C PRO A 33 -9.41 -13.21 -29.49
N GLN A 34 -9.50 -11.93 -29.88
CA GLN A 34 -8.35 -11.08 -30.20
C GLN A 34 -8.62 -9.66 -29.73
N LYS A 35 -7.54 -8.93 -29.38
CA LYS A 35 -7.59 -7.51 -29.03
C LYS A 35 -8.31 -6.69 -30.11
N GLN A 36 -8.03 -6.96 -31.39
CA GLN A 36 -8.62 -6.22 -32.51
C GLN A 36 -10.14 -6.31 -32.54
N SER A 37 -10.73 -7.47 -32.16
CA SER A 37 -12.18 -7.63 -32.11
C SER A 37 -12.84 -6.72 -31.07
N PHE A 38 -12.16 -6.41 -29.96
CA PHE A 38 -12.63 -5.42 -29.01
C PHE A 38 -12.54 -4.00 -29.60
N ILE A 39 -11.42 -3.67 -30.26
CA ILE A 39 -11.19 -2.38 -30.91
C ILE A 39 -12.27 -2.09 -31.95
N ASP A 40 -12.61 -3.07 -32.77
CA ASP A 40 -13.59 -2.91 -33.86
C ASP A 40 -15.02 -2.63 -33.32
N LEU A 41 -15.32 -3.06 -32.09
CA LEU A 41 -16.64 -2.94 -31.47
C LEU A 41 -16.77 -1.76 -30.49
N HIS A 42 -15.68 -1.40 -29.80
CA HIS A 42 -15.66 -0.41 -28.71
C HIS A 42 -14.53 0.60 -28.88
N SER A 43 -14.27 1.03 -30.13
CA SER A 43 -13.18 1.97 -30.45
C SER A 43 -13.25 3.29 -29.66
N ASP A 44 -14.45 3.68 -29.26
CA ASP A 44 -14.76 4.86 -28.46
C ASP A 44 -14.32 4.75 -26.99
N MET A 45 -14.13 3.53 -26.47
CA MET A 45 -13.72 3.26 -25.10
C MET A 45 -12.20 3.09 -24.94
N ILE A 46 -11.44 3.32 -26.02
CA ILE A 46 -9.99 3.10 -26.04
C ILE A 46 -9.24 4.41 -25.87
N THR A 47 -8.46 4.48 -24.80
CA THR A 47 -7.52 5.57 -24.55
C THR A 47 -6.11 5.06 -24.79
N ARG A 48 -5.36 5.73 -25.67
CA ARG A 48 -3.95 5.41 -25.91
C ARG A 48 -3.05 6.26 -25.01
N ILE A 49 -2.41 5.62 -24.05
CA ILE A 49 -1.52 6.26 -23.07
C ILE A 49 -0.07 6.10 -23.53
N LYS A 50 0.66 7.22 -23.62
CA LYS A 50 2.06 7.23 -24.10
C LYS A 50 2.94 6.36 -23.19
N GLY A 51 3.76 5.49 -23.79
CA GLY A 51 4.66 4.58 -23.06
C GLY A 51 3.99 3.29 -22.54
N ILE A 52 2.66 3.23 -22.50
CA ILE A 52 1.88 2.09 -21.98
C ILE A 52 1.13 1.37 -23.10
N GLY A 53 0.56 2.12 -24.05
CA GLY A 53 -0.21 1.59 -25.17
C GLY A 53 -1.72 1.79 -25.00
N ASP A 54 -2.51 0.88 -25.56
CA ASP A 54 -3.96 1.01 -25.58
C ASP A 54 -4.58 0.48 -24.27
N CYS A 55 -5.47 1.28 -23.70
CA CYS A 55 -6.07 1.06 -22.41
C CYS A 55 -7.59 1.29 -22.47
N VAL A 56 -8.30 0.72 -21.50
CA VAL A 56 -9.77 0.89 -21.32
C VAL A 56 -10.01 1.41 -19.92
N LEU A 57 -10.92 2.36 -19.77
CA LEU A 57 -11.29 2.89 -18.46
C LEU A 57 -11.90 1.76 -17.60
N GLU A 58 -11.52 1.66 -16.33
CA GLU A 58 -12.00 0.60 -15.42
C GLU A 58 -13.54 0.58 -15.34
N THR A 59 -14.17 1.75 -15.29
CA THR A 59 -15.64 1.87 -15.26
C THR A 59 -16.31 1.39 -16.55
N ASP A 60 -15.68 1.59 -17.69
CA ASP A 60 -16.20 1.15 -18.99
C ASP A 60 -16.05 -0.36 -19.14
N TYR A 61 -14.91 -0.91 -18.71
CA TYR A 61 -14.70 -2.35 -18.59
C TYR A 61 -15.77 -3.00 -17.69
N ASN A 62 -16.00 -2.47 -16.49
CA ASN A 62 -16.99 -3.02 -15.57
C ASN A 62 -18.41 -2.94 -16.14
N SER A 63 -18.72 -1.84 -16.84
CA SER A 63 -20.01 -1.65 -17.49
C SER A 63 -20.25 -2.68 -18.59
N LEU A 64 -19.20 -3.10 -19.31
CA LEU A 64 -19.28 -4.20 -20.27
C LEU A 64 -19.36 -5.56 -19.59
N LEU A 65 -18.57 -5.77 -18.53
CA LEU A 65 -18.53 -7.03 -17.79
C LEU A 65 -19.88 -7.38 -17.18
N VAL A 66 -20.56 -6.42 -16.55
CA VAL A 66 -21.87 -6.64 -15.90
C VAL A 66 -22.98 -6.93 -16.93
N LYS A 67 -22.80 -6.59 -18.20
CA LYS A 67 -23.76 -6.87 -19.28
C LYS A 67 -23.55 -8.24 -19.94
N ASP A 68 -22.45 -8.93 -19.63
CA ASP A 68 -22.14 -10.26 -20.15
C ASP A 68 -22.07 -11.25 -18.97
N ASP A 69 -23.19 -11.93 -18.73
CA ASP A 69 -23.34 -12.90 -17.62
C ASP A 69 -22.28 -14.02 -17.65
N ASN A 70 -21.79 -14.40 -18.82
CA ASN A 70 -20.78 -15.45 -18.94
C ASN A 70 -19.38 -14.92 -18.62
N ALA A 71 -19.05 -13.72 -19.11
CA ALA A 71 -17.81 -13.03 -18.75
C ALA A 71 -17.78 -12.71 -17.25
N LEU A 72 -18.86 -12.18 -16.69
CA LEU A 72 -18.98 -11.91 -15.25
C LEU A 72 -18.88 -13.19 -14.42
N SER A 73 -19.59 -14.26 -14.80
CA SER A 73 -19.48 -15.55 -14.10
C SER A 73 -18.06 -16.14 -14.15
N LYS A 74 -17.28 -15.85 -15.20
CA LYS A 74 -15.89 -16.30 -15.34
C LYS A 74 -14.92 -15.43 -14.54
N GLN A 75 -15.14 -14.11 -14.48
CA GLN A 75 -14.30 -13.23 -13.67
C GLN A 75 -14.62 -13.33 -12.18
N GLY A 76 -15.89 -13.52 -11.84
CA GLY A 76 -16.38 -13.64 -10.46
C GLY A 76 -16.51 -12.29 -9.73
N HIS A 77 -15.91 -11.22 -10.24
CA HIS A 77 -15.93 -9.88 -9.65
C HIS A 77 -15.74 -8.79 -10.72
N ILE A 78 -16.13 -7.57 -10.37
CA ILE A 78 -15.78 -6.34 -11.11
C ILE A 78 -14.47 -5.77 -10.58
N GLU A 79 -13.78 -4.96 -11.39
CA GLU A 79 -12.55 -4.28 -10.99
C GLU A 79 -12.89 -2.98 -10.25
N ILE A 80 -12.45 -2.79 -9.02
CA ILE A 80 -12.69 -1.53 -8.30
C ILE A 80 -11.34 -1.02 -7.79
N THR A 81 -10.91 0.14 -8.29
CA THR A 81 -9.78 0.90 -7.73
C THR A 81 -10.32 2.16 -7.05
N LYS A 82 -10.29 2.15 -5.72
CA LYS A 82 -10.63 3.30 -4.89
C LYS A 82 -9.44 4.25 -4.87
N VAL A 83 -9.63 5.47 -5.37
CA VAL A 83 -8.66 6.57 -5.28
C VAL A 83 -9.27 7.61 -4.34
N ASP A 84 -8.65 7.83 -3.17
CA ASP A 84 -9.14 8.81 -2.21
C ASP A 84 -8.81 10.23 -2.69
N THR A 85 -9.81 10.92 -3.21
CA THR A 85 -9.73 12.31 -3.62
C THR A 85 -10.50 13.18 -2.62
N LEU A 86 -10.21 14.49 -2.55
CA LEU A 86 -11.06 15.41 -1.77
C LEU A 86 -12.54 15.24 -2.14
N ARG A 87 -12.83 15.04 -3.44
CA ARG A 87 -14.17 14.71 -3.93
C ARG A 87 -14.76 13.42 -3.34
N SER A 88 -14.02 12.30 -3.26
CA SER A 88 -14.56 11.04 -2.76
C SER A 88 -14.79 11.11 -1.24
N LYS A 89 -13.92 11.81 -0.50
CA LYS A 89 -14.13 12.10 0.92
C LYS A 89 -15.37 12.98 1.15
N ILE A 90 -15.55 14.03 0.36
CA ILE A 90 -16.75 14.88 0.41
C ILE A 90 -18.00 14.08 0.05
N GLU A 91 -17.94 13.21 -0.96
CA GLU A 91 -19.07 12.33 -1.35
C GLU A 91 -19.43 11.34 -0.23
N ILE A 92 -18.45 10.77 0.48
CA ILE A 92 -18.67 9.92 1.64
C ILE A 92 -19.35 10.71 2.77
N VAL A 93 -18.82 11.88 3.14
CA VAL A 93 -19.44 12.74 4.18
C VAL A 93 -20.86 13.13 3.78
N THR A 94 -21.05 13.48 2.52
CA THR A 94 -22.37 13.83 1.96
C THR A 94 -23.35 12.66 2.07
N SER A 95 -22.90 11.44 1.75
CA SER A 95 -23.71 10.22 1.83
C SER A 95 -24.14 9.86 3.26
N MET A 96 -23.43 10.38 4.27
CA MET A 96 -23.70 10.13 5.69
C MET A 96 -24.70 11.11 6.32
N TYR A 97 -25.08 12.20 5.64
CA TYR A 97 -26.05 13.17 6.20
C TYR A 97 -27.42 12.59 6.57
N PRO A 98 -28.02 11.66 5.80
CA PRO A 98 -29.25 10.99 6.23
C PRO A 98 -29.11 10.35 7.62
N LEU A 99 -27.93 9.77 7.89
CA LEU A 99 -27.60 9.17 9.17
C LEU A 99 -27.32 10.23 10.26
N LYS A 100 -26.51 11.25 9.96
CA LYS A 100 -26.23 12.38 10.87
C LYS A 100 -27.52 13.08 11.32
N ILE A 101 -28.48 13.26 10.40
CA ILE A 101 -29.80 13.85 10.71
C ILE A 101 -30.62 12.89 11.57
N ALA A 102 -30.63 11.58 11.29
CA ALA A 102 -31.41 10.61 12.06
C ALA A 102 -30.97 10.56 13.54
N PHE A 103 -29.67 10.63 13.81
CA PHE A 103 -29.11 10.56 15.18
C PHE A 103 -28.88 11.92 15.83
N GLY A 104 -28.78 12.99 15.04
CA GLY A 104 -28.43 14.35 15.48
C GLY A 104 -29.52 15.39 15.23
N LYS A 105 -30.75 14.99 14.90
CA LYS A 105 -31.83 15.90 14.48
C LYS A 105 -31.98 17.16 15.34
N GLY A 106 -32.00 16.99 16.67
CA GLY A 106 -32.14 18.10 17.61
C GLY A 106 -30.98 19.10 17.58
N PHE A 107 -29.77 18.65 17.26
CA PHE A 107 -28.60 19.50 17.07
C PHE A 107 -28.70 20.32 15.77
N PHE A 108 -29.02 19.67 14.65
CA PHE A 108 -29.16 20.36 13.36
C PHE A 108 -30.32 21.37 13.36
N ASP A 109 -31.45 21.04 13.98
CA ASP A 109 -32.58 21.97 14.15
C ASP A 109 -32.18 23.22 14.97
N LEU A 110 -31.40 23.02 16.03
CA LEU A 110 -30.89 24.12 16.87
C LEU A 110 -29.90 25.00 16.10
N MET A 111 -28.98 24.38 15.36
CA MET A 111 -27.94 25.10 14.62
C MET A 111 -28.52 25.89 13.44
N ALA A 112 -29.52 25.33 12.73
CA ALA A 112 -30.24 26.05 11.69
C ALA A 112 -30.91 27.32 12.24
N ARG A 113 -31.58 27.23 13.40
CA ARG A 113 -32.18 28.41 14.06
C ARG A 113 -31.14 29.42 14.50
N LYS A 114 -30.02 28.96 15.07
CA LYS A 114 -28.93 29.83 15.54
C LYS A 114 -28.31 30.63 14.39
N HIS A 115 -28.23 30.05 13.19
CA HIS A 115 -27.72 30.69 11.98
C HIS A 115 -28.80 31.39 11.15
N GLY A 116 -30.05 31.47 11.64
CA GLY A 116 -31.15 32.13 10.93
C GLY A 116 -31.56 31.45 9.62
N CYS A 117 -31.27 30.15 9.47
CA CYS A 117 -31.66 29.36 8.30
C CYS A 117 -33.13 28.97 8.37
N MET A 118 -33.80 28.93 7.22
CA MET A 118 -35.22 28.54 7.11
C MET A 118 -35.44 27.04 7.23
N SER A 119 -34.38 26.24 7.07
CA SER A 119 -34.42 24.78 7.14
C SER A 119 -33.08 24.20 7.58
N VAL A 120 -33.11 22.92 8.00
CA VAL A 120 -31.89 22.14 8.27
C VAL A 120 -31.08 21.96 6.99
N GLU A 121 -31.73 21.72 5.84
CA GLU A 121 -31.06 21.62 4.55
C GLU A 121 -30.31 22.90 4.18
N GLU A 122 -30.90 24.08 4.41
CA GLU A 122 -30.24 25.36 4.17
C GLU A 122 -29.02 25.55 5.06
N TYR A 123 -29.11 25.14 6.33
CA TYR A 123 -27.97 25.18 7.26
C TYR A 123 -26.84 24.25 6.81
N ILE A 124 -27.18 23.02 6.42
CA ILE A 124 -26.19 22.04 5.95
C ILE A 124 -25.44 22.57 4.74
N LEU A 125 -26.15 23.04 3.72
CA LEU A 125 -25.52 23.50 2.47
C LEU A 125 -24.70 24.78 2.64
N LYS A 126 -25.09 25.69 3.53
CA LYS A 126 -24.41 26.99 3.70
C LYS A 126 -23.27 26.97 4.71
N TYR A 127 -23.31 26.08 5.69
CA TYR A 127 -22.40 26.13 6.84
C TYR A 127 -21.74 24.79 7.13
N ASP A 128 -22.54 23.75 7.37
CA ASP A 128 -22.01 22.46 7.86
C ASP A 128 -21.18 21.72 6.80
N LEU A 129 -21.70 21.60 5.57
CA LEU A 129 -20.99 20.94 4.47
C LEU A 129 -19.70 21.69 4.11
N PRO A 130 -19.70 23.04 3.93
CA PRO A 130 -18.45 23.78 3.75
C PRO A 130 -17.43 23.60 4.88
N GLU A 131 -17.87 23.46 6.14
CA GLU A 131 -16.97 23.20 7.27
C GLU A 131 -16.39 21.78 7.19
N GLU A 132 -17.20 20.78 6.84
CA GLU A 132 -16.74 19.40 6.60
C GLU A 132 -15.81 19.30 5.38
N GLU A 133 -16.04 20.08 4.32
CA GLU A 133 -15.14 20.19 3.17
C GLU A 133 -13.78 20.75 3.58
N GLN A 134 -13.76 21.83 4.37
CA GLN A 134 -12.54 22.42 4.92
C GLN A 134 -11.84 21.46 5.89
N LYS A 135 -12.58 20.66 6.66
CA LYS A 135 -12.03 19.63 7.53
C LYS A 135 -11.39 18.49 6.72
N CYS A 136 -12.07 17.99 5.68
CA CYS A 136 -11.51 16.99 4.78
C CYS A 136 -10.25 17.51 4.08
N LEU A 137 -10.27 18.76 3.62
CA LEU A 137 -9.11 19.42 3.03
C LEU A 137 -7.96 19.53 4.04
N LYS A 138 -8.25 19.97 5.25
CA LYS A 138 -7.29 20.11 6.34
C LYS A 138 -6.71 18.77 6.76
N GLU A 139 -7.50 17.71 6.86
CA GLU A 139 -7.01 16.34 7.08
C GLU A 139 -6.04 15.91 5.99
N ILE A 140 -6.41 16.10 4.71
CA ILE A 140 -5.50 15.79 3.58
C ILE A 140 -4.22 16.63 3.62
N GLN A 141 -4.31 17.90 4.04
CA GLN A 141 -3.17 18.83 4.14
C GLN A 141 -2.30 18.65 5.39
N GLU A 142 -2.87 18.25 6.52
CA GLU A 142 -2.19 18.03 7.81
C GLU A 142 -1.51 16.67 7.86
N HIS A 143 -1.97 15.69 7.07
CA HIS A 143 -1.24 14.45 6.80
C HIS A 143 -0.06 14.63 5.83
N ARG A 144 0.34 15.88 5.53
CA ARG A 144 1.64 16.26 4.96
C ARG A 144 2.76 16.14 6.00
N GLU A 145 2.79 15.07 6.79
CA GLU A 145 4.10 14.65 7.27
C GLU A 145 4.91 14.43 6.00
N SER A 146 5.97 15.23 5.82
CA SER A 146 6.91 14.99 4.76
C SER A 146 7.21 13.49 4.83
N ASN A 147 7.19 12.80 3.69
CA ASN A 147 7.68 11.42 3.56
C ASN A 147 9.21 11.38 3.86
N THR A 148 9.68 12.18 4.81
CA THR A 148 11.03 12.29 5.35
C THR A 148 11.46 10.92 5.82
N TYR A 149 10.64 10.22 6.61
CA TYR A 149 10.99 8.87 7.06
C TYR A 149 11.18 7.92 5.86
N TYR A 150 10.24 7.91 4.91
CA TYR A 150 10.39 7.14 3.66
C TYR A 150 11.64 7.53 2.86
N LYS A 151 11.96 8.81 2.75
CA LYS A 151 13.17 9.31 2.09
C LYS A 151 14.44 8.89 2.84
N GLU A 152 14.45 9.00 4.15
CA GLU A 152 15.56 8.62 5.04
C GLU A 152 15.83 7.12 4.94
N GLU A 153 14.79 6.28 4.96
CA GLU A 153 14.91 4.84 4.76
C GLU A 153 15.45 4.51 3.36
N ILE A 154 14.96 5.18 2.30
CA ILE A 154 15.53 5.03 0.94
C ILE A 154 17.00 5.43 0.92
N GLU A 155 17.35 6.60 1.47
CA GLU A 155 18.72 7.10 1.51
C GLU A 155 19.63 6.13 2.27
N ALA A 156 19.16 5.53 3.35
CA ALA A 156 19.89 4.53 4.13
C ALA A 156 20.21 3.27 3.31
N LEU A 157 19.36 2.86 2.36
CA LEU A 157 19.68 1.76 1.45
C LEU A 157 20.88 2.06 0.54
N PHE A 158 21.13 3.34 0.25
CA PHE A 158 22.23 3.77 -0.61
C PHE A 158 23.44 4.30 0.19
N ASP A 159 23.30 4.47 1.51
CA ASP A 159 24.38 4.87 2.40
C ASP A 159 25.17 3.65 2.90
N LYS A 160 26.40 3.49 2.40
CA LYS A 160 27.30 2.40 2.81
C LYS A 160 27.67 2.39 4.29
N SER A 161 27.53 3.52 4.99
CA SER A 161 27.75 3.59 6.44
C SER A 161 26.58 3.02 7.25
N LYS A 162 25.43 2.82 6.59
CA LYS A 162 24.23 2.19 7.15
C LYS A 162 24.09 0.76 6.65
N LEU A 163 24.21 0.57 5.34
CA LEU A 163 24.06 -0.73 4.68
C LEU A 163 25.03 -0.86 3.50
N ASP A 164 26.04 -1.72 3.63
CA ASP A 164 26.92 -2.05 2.50
C ASP A 164 26.29 -3.17 1.65
N ILE A 165 25.34 -2.80 0.78
CA ILE A 165 24.61 -3.75 -0.10
C ILE A 165 25.58 -4.60 -0.93
N ASP A 166 26.70 -4.04 -1.39
CA ASP A 166 27.68 -4.79 -2.20
C ASP A 166 28.28 -5.94 -1.39
N LYS A 167 28.58 -5.69 -0.11
CA LYS A 167 29.14 -6.67 0.82
C LYS A 167 28.07 -7.68 1.25
N LEU A 168 26.85 -7.23 1.47
CA LEU A 168 25.69 -8.06 1.76
C LEU A 168 25.45 -9.09 0.63
N ARG A 169 25.51 -8.64 -0.63
CA ARG A 169 25.42 -9.52 -1.81
C ARG A 169 26.59 -10.48 -1.96
N GLN A 170 27.80 -10.07 -1.59
CA GLN A 170 28.96 -10.98 -1.55
C GLN A 170 28.79 -12.09 -0.51
N CYS A 171 28.03 -11.85 0.55
CA CYS A 171 27.66 -12.85 1.55
C CYS A 171 26.52 -13.77 1.07
N GLY A 172 25.99 -13.59 -0.14
CA GLY A 172 24.86 -14.37 -0.63
C GLY A 172 23.52 -13.94 -0.04
N LEU A 173 23.42 -12.72 0.49
CA LEU A 173 22.17 -12.09 0.90
C LEU A 173 21.74 -11.08 -0.18
N ASP A 174 20.51 -10.58 -0.12
CA ASP A 174 20.05 -9.41 -0.89
C ASP A 174 19.11 -8.58 -0.02
N ILE A 175 18.61 -7.49 -0.59
CA ILE A 175 17.58 -6.66 0.02
C ILE A 175 16.34 -6.60 -0.87
N GLU A 176 15.19 -6.88 -0.28
CA GLU A 176 13.88 -6.67 -0.87
C GLU A 176 13.19 -5.50 -0.18
N VAL A 177 12.42 -4.75 -0.94
CA VAL A 177 11.71 -3.58 -0.42
C VAL A 177 10.28 -3.52 -0.96
N MET A 178 9.37 -2.99 -0.16
CA MET A 178 7.97 -2.77 -0.49
C MET A 178 7.55 -1.41 0.05
N THR A 179 7.00 -0.58 -0.81
CA THR A 179 6.44 0.72 -0.43
C THR A 179 5.01 0.54 0.07
N GLN A 180 4.75 0.98 1.30
CA GLN A 180 3.42 1.18 1.85
C GLN A 180 2.95 2.60 1.54
N ILE A 181 1.72 2.77 1.11
CA ILE A 181 1.08 4.08 0.88
C ILE A 181 -0.29 4.05 1.54
N THR A 182 -0.46 4.77 2.63
CA THR A 182 -1.72 4.84 3.36
C THR A 182 -2.72 5.76 2.67
N SER A 183 -3.98 5.70 3.10
CA SER A 183 -5.09 6.51 2.56
C SER A 183 -4.91 8.02 2.71
N ASN A 184 -4.05 8.46 3.64
CA ASN A 184 -3.70 9.86 3.83
C ASN A 184 -2.42 10.29 3.08
N GLY A 185 -1.84 9.40 2.27
CA GLY A 185 -0.66 9.67 1.45
C GLY A 185 0.68 9.51 2.18
N HIS A 186 0.68 9.05 3.44
CA HIS A 186 1.91 8.69 4.14
C HIS A 186 2.54 7.48 3.45
N MET A 187 3.83 7.60 3.13
CA MET A 187 4.61 6.52 2.55
C MET A 187 5.53 5.91 3.60
N GLY A 188 5.58 4.58 3.65
CA GLY A 188 6.52 3.82 4.46
C GLY A 188 7.33 2.89 3.57
N LEU A 189 8.60 2.68 3.88
CA LEU A 189 9.44 1.71 3.18
C LEU A 189 9.61 0.50 4.09
N ILE A 190 9.05 -0.63 3.69
CA ILE A 190 9.25 -1.91 4.35
C ILE A 190 10.43 -2.58 3.66
N SER A 191 11.48 -2.88 4.40
CA SER A 191 12.71 -3.45 3.85
C SER A 191 13.07 -4.75 4.57
N TYR A 192 13.47 -5.77 3.82
CA TYR A 192 13.92 -7.04 4.37
C TYR A 192 15.25 -7.46 3.75
N ILE A 193 16.19 -7.86 4.60
CA ILE A 193 17.40 -8.57 4.20
C ILE A 193 17.03 -10.05 4.04
N VAL A 194 17.26 -10.56 2.83
CA VAL A 194 16.79 -11.87 2.37
C VAL A 194 17.94 -12.78 1.98
N GLY A 195 17.81 -14.07 2.26
CA GLY A 195 18.79 -15.09 1.88
C GLY A 195 18.27 -16.51 2.08
N GLU A 196 19.15 -17.48 1.94
CA GLU A 196 18.85 -18.86 2.33
C GLU A 196 18.71 -18.92 3.86
N GLY A 197 17.49 -19.17 4.33
CA GLY A 197 17.13 -19.21 5.75
C GLY A 197 17.14 -17.86 6.46
N VAL A 198 17.37 -16.75 5.73
CA VAL A 198 17.48 -15.39 6.28
C VAL A 198 16.34 -14.51 5.78
N PHE A 199 15.59 -13.90 6.70
CA PHE A 199 14.51 -12.95 6.44
C PHE A 199 14.39 -11.97 7.60
N LEU A 200 15.18 -10.90 7.57
CA LEU A 200 15.32 -9.93 8.66
C LEU A 200 14.81 -8.57 8.23
N GLU A 201 13.91 -7.97 9.00
CA GLU A 201 13.48 -6.60 8.81
C GLU A 201 14.69 -5.65 8.92
N PHE A 202 14.77 -4.70 8.00
CA PHE A 202 15.79 -3.66 8.00
C PHE A 202 15.14 -2.31 8.26
N SER A 203 15.70 -1.57 9.21
CA SER A 203 15.40 -0.15 9.45
C SER A 203 16.71 0.62 9.62
N SER A 204 16.76 1.88 9.18
CA SER A 204 17.94 2.74 9.36
C SER A 204 18.21 3.12 10.83
N TYR A 205 17.26 2.82 11.70
CA TYR A 205 17.27 3.01 13.16
C TYR A 205 17.52 1.71 13.93
N ASP A 206 17.69 0.58 13.24
CA ASP A 206 17.96 -0.71 13.87
C ASP A 206 19.35 -0.77 14.51
N TYR A 207 19.51 -1.70 15.45
CA TYR A 207 20.71 -1.95 16.24
C TYR A 207 21.74 -2.85 15.53
N HIS A 208 21.39 -3.45 14.40
CA HIS A 208 22.34 -4.21 13.57
C HIS A 208 23.30 -3.28 12.82
N GLU A 209 24.60 -3.51 12.98
CA GLU A 209 25.65 -2.76 12.28
C GLU A 209 25.94 -3.40 10.91
N TRP A 210 25.01 -3.23 9.97
CA TRP A 210 25.06 -3.86 8.66
C TRP A 210 26.25 -3.42 7.79
N ASP A 211 26.82 -2.24 8.03
CA ASP A 211 28.07 -1.78 7.40
C ASP A 211 29.29 -2.64 7.80
N LYS A 212 29.22 -3.31 8.95
CA LYS A 212 30.27 -4.16 9.51
C LYS A 212 30.07 -5.65 9.27
N ILE A 213 29.05 -6.04 8.50
CA ILE A 213 28.84 -7.45 8.09
C ILE A 213 30.14 -8.08 7.60
N SER A 214 30.45 -9.30 8.03
CA SER A 214 31.71 -9.97 7.70
C SER A 214 31.51 -11.48 7.51
N VAL A 215 32.51 -12.12 6.92
CA VAL A 215 32.55 -13.57 6.79
C VAL A 215 33.79 -14.07 7.51
N ASP A 216 33.62 -15.03 8.44
CA ASP A 216 34.72 -15.61 9.18
C ASP A 216 35.52 -16.66 8.36
N GLU A 217 36.58 -17.21 8.96
CA GLU A 217 37.42 -18.23 8.31
C GLU A 217 36.67 -19.53 7.96
N ASN A 218 35.53 -19.78 8.59
CA ASN A 218 34.69 -20.95 8.35
C ASN A 218 33.58 -20.67 7.31
N GLY A 219 33.48 -19.44 6.79
CA GLY A 219 32.43 -19.03 5.87
C GLY A 219 31.13 -18.60 6.54
N ASN A 220 31.12 -18.41 7.87
CA ASN A 220 29.94 -17.91 8.58
C ASN A 220 29.77 -16.41 8.36
N ILE A 221 28.53 -15.99 8.10
CA ILE A 221 28.16 -14.58 7.94
C ILE A 221 27.84 -14.01 9.32
N LEU A 222 28.58 -12.99 9.73
CA LEU A 222 28.52 -12.39 11.06
C LEU A 222 28.15 -10.91 10.98
N VAL A 223 27.18 -10.49 11.79
CA VAL A 223 26.72 -9.10 11.89
C VAL A 223 26.76 -8.65 13.35
N PRO A 224 27.46 -7.57 13.69
CA PRO A 224 27.41 -7.00 15.03
C PRO A 224 26.01 -6.43 15.33
N TYR A 225 25.58 -6.57 16.57
CA TYR A 225 24.28 -6.10 17.05
C TYR A 225 24.43 -5.46 18.44
N PHE A 226 23.80 -4.30 18.64
CA PHE A 226 23.90 -3.52 19.88
C PHE A 226 22.55 -2.97 20.34
N ASN A 227 21.88 -3.64 21.25
CA ASN A 227 20.64 -3.12 21.83
C ASN A 227 20.95 -2.03 22.87
N TYR A 228 20.82 -0.76 22.48
CA TYR A 228 21.13 0.38 23.35
C TYR A 228 20.01 0.73 24.35
N ASP A 229 18.76 0.36 24.08
CA ASP A 229 17.61 0.88 24.82
C ASP A 229 17.01 -0.12 25.82
N ASP A 230 16.91 -1.41 25.47
CA ASP A 230 16.26 -2.41 26.34
C ASP A 230 17.25 -3.21 27.20
N HIS A 231 18.42 -3.54 26.64
CA HIS A 231 19.43 -4.40 27.27
C HIS A 231 20.88 -3.93 27.05
N PRO A 232 21.22 -2.70 27.47
CA PRO A 232 22.57 -2.15 27.29
C PRO A 232 23.66 -2.96 28.02
N GLU A 233 23.30 -3.75 29.02
CA GLU A 233 24.19 -4.66 29.74
C GLU A 233 24.72 -5.82 28.90
N ASP A 234 24.02 -6.20 27.84
CA ASP A 234 24.42 -7.33 26.99
C ASP A 234 25.61 -6.98 26.08
N GLY A 235 25.88 -5.68 25.90
CA GLY A 235 27.00 -5.18 25.12
C GLY A 235 26.93 -5.56 23.63
N GLU A 236 28.10 -5.56 22.98
CA GLU A 236 28.22 -6.00 21.58
C GLU A 236 27.91 -7.49 21.47
N GLN A 237 26.89 -7.82 20.69
CA GLN A 237 26.59 -9.19 20.29
C GLN A 237 27.03 -9.40 18.84
N LEU A 238 27.38 -10.65 18.52
CA LEU A 238 27.73 -11.03 17.15
C LEU A 238 26.74 -12.08 16.66
N ILE A 239 25.84 -11.67 15.77
CA ILE A 239 24.79 -12.52 15.22
C ILE A 239 25.37 -13.33 14.06
N ASN A 240 25.22 -14.66 14.13
CA ASN A 240 25.66 -15.56 13.07
C ASN A 240 24.47 -15.93 12.16
N LEU A 241 24.42 -15.29 10.99
CA LEU A 241 23.36 -15.48 10.00
C LEU A 241 23.46 -16.80 9.23
N SER A 242 24.59 -17.52 9.33
CA SER A 242 24.75 -18.85 8.75
C SER A 242 24.16 -19.97 9.61
N ASN A 243 23.78 -19.68 10.86
CA ASN A 243 23.12 -20.64 11.74
C ASN A 243 21.62 -20.69 11.46
N VAL A 244 21.27 -21.11 10.25
CA VAL A 244 19.88 -21.15 9.78
C VAL A 244 19.20 -22.45 10.21
N SER A 245 17.95 -22.33 10.65
CA SER A 245 17.08 -23.47 10.98
C SER A 245 16.01 -23.71 9.91
N ILE A 246 15.93 -22.82 8.91
CA ILE A 246 14.90 -22.79 7.87
C ILE A 246 15.55 -23.08 6.52
N ASP A 247 15.09 -24.15 5.86
CA ASP A 247 15.50 -24.56 4.51
C ASP A 247 14.59 -23.90 3.45
N ARG A 248 14.69 -22.57 3.33
CA ARG A 248 13.95 -21.74 2.37
C ARG A 248 14.83 -20.60 1.90
N ASP A 249 14.93 -20.42 0.59
CA ASP A 249 15.56 -19.24 0.01
C ASP A 249 14.54 -18.12 -0.16
N PHE A 250 14.56 -17.15 0.75
CA PHE A 250 13.60 -16.05 0.78
C PHE A 250 13.72 -15.12 -0.44
N ARG A 251 14.88 -15.06 -1.10
CA ARG A 251 15.11 -14.24 -2.32
C ARG A 251 14.30 -14.68 -3.53
N SER A 252 13.74 -15.90 -3.49
CA SER A 252 13.01 -16.49 -4.61
C SER A 252 11.51 -16.13 -4.61
N HIS A 253 11.09 -15.26 -3.71
CA HIS A 253 9.71 -14.97 -3.36
C HIS A 253 9.56 -13.50 -3.02
N SER A 254 8.37 -12.92 -3.18
CA SER A 254 8.15 -11.54 -2.72
C SER A 254 8.04 -11.46 -1.20
N ILE A 255 8.21 -10.25 -0.65
CA ILE A 255 7.96 -9.95 0.77
C ILE A 255 6.61 -10.49 1.24
N MET A 256 5.54 -10.30 0.45
CA MET A 256 4.20 -10.80 0.80
C MET A 256 4.13 -12.32 0.84
N GLU A 257 4.76 -13.01 -0.10
CA GLU A 257 4.83 -14.48 -0.11
C GLU A 257 5.66 -15.01 1.07
N ASN A 258 6.74 -14.30 1.42
CA ASN A 258 7.61 -14.63 2.54
C ASN A 258 6.90 -14.45 3.88
N LEU A 259 6.22 -13.32 4.09
CA LEU A 259 5.41 -13.07 5.29
C LEU A 259 4.30 -14.12 5.44
N ALA A 260 3.59 -14.46 4.35
CA ALA A 260 2.55 -15.48 4.39
C ALA A 260 3.12 -16.85 4.78
N TRP A 261 4.25 -17.24 4.17
CA TRP A 261 4.92 -18.49 4.50
C TRP A 261 5.38 -18.51 5.96
N CYS A 262 5.97 -17.42 6.46
CA CYS A 262 6.39 -17.30 7.85
C CYS A 262 5.22 -17.44 8.82
N ILE A 263 4.10 -16.76 8.56
CA ILE A 263 2.88 -16.87 9.39
C ILE A 263 2.33 -18.30 9.41
N GLU A 264 2.39 -19.01 8.28
CA GLU A 264 1.90 -20.39 8.20
C GLU A 264 2.81 -21.43 8.86
N ASN A 265 4.12 -21.18 8.92
CA ASN A 265 5.12 -22.20 9.28
C ASN A 265 5.87 -21.90 10.59
N LEU A 266 5.81 -20.66 11.09
CA LEU A 266 6.48 -20.22 12.31
C LEU A 266 5.47 -19.94 13.41
N LYS A 267 5.96 -19.96 14.66
CA LYS A 267 5.15 -19.63 15.84
C LYS A 267 5.09 -18.12 16.01
N VAL A 268 4.35 -17.45 15.13
CA VAL A 268 4.10 -16.00 15.20
C VAL A 268 3.20 -15.69 16.41
N GLU A 269 3.59 -14.69 17.20
CA GLU A 269 2.87 -14.29 18.40
C GLU A 269 2.36 -12.84 18.27
N PRO A 270 1.19 -12.51 18.85
CA PRO A 270 0.77 -11.12 18.96
C PRO A 270 1.75 -10.37 19.88
N LEU A 271 2.19 -9.19 19.46
CA LEU A 271 2.90 -8.26 20.32
C LEU A 271 1.85 -7.41 21.04
N GLU A 272 1.71 -7.58 22.36
CA GLU A 272 0.85 -6.73 23.17
C GLU A 272 1.56 -5.39 23.45
N ASP A 273 1.60 -4.50 22.45
CA ASP A 273 1.99 -3.10 22.67
C ASP A 273 0.74 -2.21 22.77
N TYR A 274 0.81 -1.15 23.59
CA TYR A 274 -0.35 -0.38 24.02
C TYR A 274 -1.03 0.43 22.90
N GLU A 275 -0.42 0.51 21.71
CA GLU A 275 -0.87 1.40 20.62
C GLU A 275 -1.02 0.72 19.24
N TYR A 276 -0.48 -0.49 19.02
CA TYR A 276 -0.52 -1.14 17.70
C TYR A 276 -0.79 -2.65 17.81
N ASP A 277 -1.83 -3.13 17.13
CA ASP A 277 -2.08 -4.56 16.93
C ASP A 277 -1.06 -5.12 15.92
N VAL A 278 0.09 -5.59 16.43
CA VAL A 278 1.21 -6.12 15.63
C VAL A 278 1.41 -7.60 15.92
N PHE A 279 1.71 -8.37 14.87
CA PHE A 279 2.15 -9.76 14.98
C PHE A 279 3.64 -9.81 14.71
N HIS A 280 4.38 -10.57 15.51
CA HIS A 280 5.83 -10.60 15.37
C HIS A 280 6.37 -12.02 15.49
N TYR A 281 7.57 -12.21 14.95
CA TYR A 281 8.40 -13.37 15.19
C TYR A 281 9.85 -12.92 15.22
N ARG A 282 10.59 -13.30 16.26
CA ARG A 282 11.99 -12.93 16.42
C ARG A 282 12.90 -14.13 16.59
N SER A 283 13.95 -14.17 15.80
CA SER A 283 15.09 -15.09 15.88
C SER A 283 16.32 -14.43 15.25
N HIS A 284 17.50 -15.05 15.35
CA HIS A 284 18.72 -14.49 14.79
C HIS A 284 18.76 -14.44 13.24
N THR A 285 17.93 -15.22 12.56
CA THR A 285 17.94 -15.35 11.10
C THR A 285 16.60 -14.97 10.47
N VAL A 286 15.51 -15.01 11.22
CA VAL A 286 14.21 -14.48 10.82
C VAL A 286 13.65 -13.57 11.90
N ASP A 287 13.38 -12.32 11.54
CA ASP A 287 12.82 -11.28 12.41
C ASP A 287 11.93 -10.38 11.57
N PHE A 288 10.66 -10.26 11.96
CA PHE A 288 9.71 -9.42 11.27
C PHE A 288 8.54 -9.02 12.17
N GLU A 289 7.99 -7.85 11.88
CA GLU A 289 6.73 -7.37 12.44
C GLU A 289 5.70 -7.16 11.32
N VAL A 290 4.43 -7.52 11.59
CA VAL A 290 3.32 -7.33 10.66
C VAL A 290 2.19 -6.61 11.35
N GLY A 291 1.94 -5.37 10.95
CA GLY A 291 0.77 -4.62 11.39
C GLY A 291 -0.54 -5.22 10.88
N ILE A 292 -1.61 -5.04 11.65
CA ILE A 292 -2.95 -5.55 11.32
C ILE A 292 -3.44 -5.12 9.92
N GLU A 293 -3.10 -3.93 9.44
CA GLU A 293 -3.50 -3.47 8.11
C GLU A 293 -2.91 -4.31 6.98
N LEU A 294 -1.62 -4.67 7.09
CA LEU A 294 -0.94 -5.52 6.12
C LEU A 294 -1.52 -6.94 6.16
N LEU A 295 -1.81 -7.48 7.34
CA LEU A 295 -2.50 -8.77 7.49
C LEU A 295 -3.90 -8.76 6.87
N VAL A 296 -4.68 -7.71 7.13
CA VAL A 296 -6.00 -7.53 6.50
C VAL A 296 -5.85 -7.46 4.99
N LYS A 297 -4.81 -6.78 4.47
CA LYS A 297 -4.52 -6.75 3.03
C LYS A 297 -4.19 -8.13 2.47
N MET A 298 -3.41 -8.93 3.17
CA MET A 298 -3.03 -10.30 2.75
C MET A 298 -4.24 -11.24 2.72
N ILE A 299 -5.16 -11.12 3.68
CA ILE A 299 -6.36 -11.97 3.77
C ILE A 299 -7.46 -11.48 2.83
N LYS A 300 -7.67 -10.16 2.79
CA LYS A 300 -8.78 -9.50 2.11
C LYS A 300 -8.32 -8.17 1.51
N SER A 301 -7.70 -8.27 0.34
CA SER A 301 -7.02 -7.18 -0.37
C SER A 301 -7.86 -5.90 -0.64
N ASP A 302 -9.19 -6.01 -0.62
CA ASP A 302 -10.17 -4.92 -0.82
C ASP A 302 -10.61 -4.22 0.48
N SER A 303 -10.12 -4.65 1.66
CA SER A 303 -10.58 -4.15 2.97
C SER A 303 -9.61 -3.19 3.68
N SER A 304 -8.51 -2.82 3.02
CA SER A 304 -7.56 -1.83 3.54
C SER A 304 -7.46 -0.68 2.54
N ASP A 305 -7.54 0.55 3.06
CA ASP A 305 -7.32 1.78 2.31
C ASP A 305 -5.81 2.08 2.11
N THR A 306 -4.94 1.15 2.52
CA THR A 306 -3.49 1.17 2.32
C THR A 306 -3.10 0.34 1.08
N VAL A 307 -2.21 0.90 0.27
CA VAL A 307 -1.63 0.29 -0.93
C VAL A 307 -0.22 -0.19 -0.60
N PHE A 308 0.13 -1.38 -1.06
CA PHE A 308 1.47 -1.93 -0.96
C PHE A 308 2.00 -2.17 -2.38
N VAL A 309 3.20 -1.68 -2.67
CA VAL A 309 3.83 -1.73 -3.99
C VAL A 309 5.21 -2.36 -3.83
N ASP A 310 5.50 -3.42 -4.57
CA ASP A 310 6.83 -4.00 -4.61
C ASP A 310 7.84 -2.97 -5.13
N GLY A 311 8.95 -2.80 -4.44
CA GLY A 311 9.99 -1.84 -4.79
C GLY A 311 9.80 -0.44 -4.21
N ILE A 312 10.73 0.44 -4.59
CA ILE A 312 10.71 1.86 -4.25
C ILE A 312 9.82 2.60 -5.24
N VAL A 313 8.84 3.35 -4.74
CA VAL A 313 8.06 4.29 -5.55
C VAL A 313 8.78 5.63 -5.57
N GLU A 314 9.15 6.10 -6.77
CA GLU A 314 9.67 7.45 -6.99
C GLU A 314 8.58 8.49 -6.67
N PHE A 315 8.88 9.39 -5.74
CA PHE A 315 7.98 10.49 -5.36
C PHE A 315 8.55 11.81 -5.88
N GLU A 316 7.90 12.41 -6.88
CA GLU A 316 8.14 13.82 -7.22
C GLU A 316 7.45 14.70 -6.18
N GLU A 317 8.14 15.72 -5.66
CA GLU A 317 7.60 16.66 -4.66
C GLU A 317 6.37 17.46 -5.16
N ASP A 318 6.05 17.36 -6.45
CA ASP A 318 5.08 18.19 -7.18
C ASP A 318 3.88 17.42 -7.79
N VAL A 319 3.47 16.28 -7.20
CA VAL A 319 2.32 15.52 -7.74
C VAL A 319 0.98 16.04 -7.22
N TYR A 320 0.17 16.60 -8.13
CA TYR A 320 -1.20 17.08 -7.87
C TYR A 320 -2.21 15.93 -7.85
N ILE A 321 -2.97 15.75 -6.76
CA ILE A 321 -3.96 14.67 -6.69
C ILE A 321 -5.39 15.11 -7.08
N THR A 322 -5.87 16.35 -6.83
CA THR A 322 -7.12 16.89 -7.44
C THR A 322 -7.30 18.42 -7.34
N ASP A 323 -8.17 18.99 -8.20
CA ASP A 323 -8.82 20.30 -8.06
C ASP A 323 -10.29 20.13 -7.64
N PHE A 324 -10.71 20.81 -6.56
CA PHE A 324 -12.13 21.09 -6.25
C PHE A 324 -12.28 22.62 -6.11
N ASP A 325 -13.11 23.24 -6.94
CA ASP A 325 -13.36 24.70 -6.94
C ASP A 325 -12.09 25.56 -6.82
N SER A 326 -11.08 25.29 -7.67
CA SER A 326 -9.78 26.00 -7.70
C SER A 326 -8.94 25.93 -6.41
N GLN A 327 -9.34 25.08 -5.45
CA GLN A 327 -8.52 24.74 -4.29
C GLN A 327 -7.56 23.61 -4.67
N LYS A 328 -6.27 23.95 -4.66
CA LYS A 328 -5.18 22.99 -4.88
C LYS A 328 -5.02 22.15 -3.63
N VAL A 329 -5.26 20.85 -3.75
CA VAL A 329 -5.12 19.92 -2.62
C VAL A 329 -3.67 19.48 -2.42
N PHE A 330 -2.77 19.78 -3.35
CA PHE A 330 -1.32 19.60 -3.22
C PHE A 330 -0.59 20.72 -3.96
N GLY A 331 0.34 21.37 -3.27
CA GLY A 331 1.09 22.50 -3.84
C GLY A 331 2.02 23.15 -2.84
N ARG A 332 3.23 22.60 -2.72
CA ARG A 332 4.49 23.28 -3.06
C ARG A 332 5.67 22.35 -2.93
#